data_AF-A0A366RP85-F1
#
_entry.id   AF-A0A366RP85-F1
#
_cell.length_a   1.000
_cell.length_b   1.000
_cell.length_c   1.000
_cell.angle_alpha   90.00
_cell.angle_beta   90.00
_cell.angle_gamma   90.00
#
_symmetry.space_group_name_H-M   'P 1'
#
loop_
_entity.id
_entity.type
_entity.pdbx_description
1 polymer ?
#
loop_
_entity_poly.entity_id
_entity_poly.type
_entity_poly.pdbx_seq_one_letter_code
_entity_poly.pdbx_strand_id
1 'polypeptide(L)'
;MVARSDLLYKIPAGISSKNASTICIAAHTASDALLNVIGLGFPPADVPGISVSGKGILIWGGASSVGIMATQIARAAGFQYIFVTASTKNHNDMKAGQKPLGIELAIAFDTVGKGTTNHGPPTGPSGPELTRLALSASNPGDLRLACTLPVPADSDFGFCASFRPKGSLNAMGAPQDPNSSGRVRKVMEHLLANDKERLKLPVVTTITGTKAGISGIRRAAEGKMSLEKLGLEHPLD
;
A
#
# COMPACT_ATOMS: atom_id res chain seq x y z
N MET A 1 -23.22 9.68 -10.79
CA MET A 1 -22.60 9.13 -9.56
C MET A 1 -22.13 10.29 -8.71
N VAL A 2 -22.43 10.32 -7.41
CA VAL A 2 -22.00 11.38 -6.48
C VAL A 2 -21.04 10.75 -5.46
N ALA A 3 -19.89 11.39 -5.24
CA ALA A 3 -18.89 10.95 -4.27
C ALA A 3 -18.71 12.02 -3.18
N ARG A 4 -18.35 11.59 -1.96
CA ARG A 4 -18.07 12.53 -0.87
C ARG A 4 -16.79 13.30 -1.17
N SER A 5 -16.83 14.61 -0.99
CA SER A 5 -15.70 15.51 -1.29
C SER A 5 -14.45 15.21 -0.45
N ASP A 6 -14.61 14.68 0.76
CA ASP A 6 -13.50 14.32 1.65
C ASP A 6 -12.68 13.12 1.17
N LEU A 7 -13.20 12.36 0.19
CA LEU A 7 -12.53 11.21 -0.43
C LEU A 7 -11.99 11.52 -1.83
N LEU A 8 -12.12 12.77 -2.28
CA LEU A 8 -11.66 13.22 -3.58
C LEU A 8 -10.42 14.09 -3.45
N TYR A 9 -9.55 13.97 -4.45
CA TYR A 9 -8.39 14.83 -4.64
C TYR A 9 -8.46 15.46 -6.01
N LYS A 10 -7.93 16.68 -6.11
CA LYS A 10 -7.68 17.29 -7.40
C LYS A 10 -6.58 16.51 -8.11
N ILE A 11 -6.79 16.17 -9.38
CA ILE A 11 -5.76 15.53 -10.20
C ILE A 11 -4.61 16.54 -10.40
N PRO A 12 -3.37 16.21 -10.00
CA PRO A 12 -2.24 17.09 -10.23
C PRO A 12 -1.98 17.34 -11.73
N ALA A 13 -1.41 18.50 -12.05
CA ALA A 13 -1.06 18.83 -13.43
C ALA A 13 -0.11 17.78 -14.02
N GLY A 14 -0.34 17.41 -15.29
CA GLY A 14 0.47 16.42 -16.01
C GLY A 14 0.15 14.95 -15.68
N ILE A 15 -0.84 14.66 -14.83
CA ILE A 15 -1.33 13.29 -14.60
C ILE A 15 -2.62 13.07 -15.37
N SER A 16 -2.66 12.00 -16.18
CA SER A 16 -3.89 11.60 -16.85
C SER A 16 -4.92 11.10 -15.84
N SER A 17 -6.22 11.31 -16.13
CA SER A 17 -7.32 10.78 -15.31
C SER A 17 -7.22 9.26 -15.13
N LYS A 18 -6.72 8.55 -16.15
CA LYS A 18 -6.39 7.12 -16.11
C LYS A 18 -5.40 6.79 -14.99
N ASN A 19 -4.27 7.48 -14.93
CA ASN A 19 -3.27 7.17 -13.90
C ASN A 19 -3.78 7.57 -12.51
N ALA A 20 -4.44 8.73 -12.41
CA ALA A 20 -4.99 9.22 -11.15
C ALA A 20 -6.03 8.27 -10.53
N SER A 21 -6.91 7.68 -11.35
CA SER A 21 -7.99 6.79 -10.88
C SER A 21 -7.48 5.50 -10.23
N THR A 22 -6.23 5.11 -10.48
CA THR A 22 -5.66 3.85 -10.00
C THR A 22 -4.87 3.93 -8.70
N ILE A 23 -4.58 5.15 -8.23
CA ILE A 23 -3.66 5.38 -7.11
C ILE A 23 -4.40 5.41 -5.76
N CYS A 24 -5.56 6.07 -5.70
CA CYS A 24 -6.18 6.47 -4.43
C CYS A 24 -6.42 5.31 -3.45
N ILE A 25 -7.03 4.21 -3.90
CA ILE A 25 -7.31 3.06 -3.02
C ILE A 25 -6.01 2.48 -2.45
N ALA A 26 -5.01 2.26 -3.31
CA ALA A 26 -3.76 1.65 -2.89
C ALA A 26 -2.96 2.55 -1.95
N ALA A 27 -2.92 3.85 -2.27
CA ALA A 27 -2.25 4.85 -1.47
C ALA A 27 -2.92 5.03 -0.11
N HIS A 28 -4.25 5.12 -0.05
CA HIS A 28 -4.99 5.22 1.21
C HIS A 28 -4.78 4.00 2.11
N THR A 29 -4.84 2.78 1.55
CA THR A 29 -4.57 1.57 2.34
C THR A 29 -3.14 1.57 2.89
N ALA A 30 -2.16 1.97 2.08
CA ALA A 30 -0.78 2.09 2.52
C ALA A 30 -0.60 3.17 3.61
N SER A 31 -1.22 4.34 3.44
CA SER A 31 -1.20 5.41 4.44
C SER A 31 -1.88 4.98 5.74
N ASP A 32 -2.99 4.25 5.68
CA ASP A 32 -3.66 3.74 6.88
C ASP A 32 -2.77 2.74 7.64
N ALA A 33 -2.12 1.82 6.91
CA ALA A 33 -1.15 0.90 7.49
C ALA A 33 0.01 1.64 8.18
N LEU A 34 0.63 2.59 7.48
CA LEU A 34 1.82 3.29 7.97
C LEU A 34 1.50 4.29 9.08
N LEU A 35 0.47 5.12 8.91
CA LEU A 35 0.20 6.26 9.79
C LEU A 35 -0.71 5.90 10.95
N ASN A 36 -1.72 5.05 10.73
CA ASN A 36 -2.77 4.81 11.72
C ASN A 36 -2.57 3.49 12.48
N VAL A 37 -2.12 2.44 11.79
CA VAL A 37 -1.86 1.14 12.42
C VAL A 37 -0.45 1.09 13.02
N ILE A 38 0.56 1.35 12.21
CA ILE A 38 1.96 1.38 12.67
C ILE A 38 2.23 2.66 13.50
N GLY A 39 1.53 3.76 13.23
CA GLY A 39 1.68 5.00 14.01
C GLY A 39 2.92 5.82 13.64
N LEU A 40 3.36 5.73 12.39
CA LEU A 40 4.50 6.49 11.90
C LEU A 40 4.20 7.98 11.82
N GLY A 41 5.18 8.79 12.21
CA GLY A 41 5.17 10.21 11.88
C GLY A 41 5.46 10.40 10.39
N PHE A 42 4.95 11.50 9.84
CA PHE A 42 5.30 11.97 8.50
C PHE A 42 5.69 13.45 8.60
N PRO A 43 6.94 13.76 8.98
CA PRO A 43 7.39 15.13 9.20
C PRO A 43 7.16 16.09 8.03
N PRO A 44 7.35 15.69 6.74
CA PRO A 44 7.12 16.59 5.61
C PRO A 44 5.68 17.11 5.50
N ALA A 45 4.70 16.41 6.09
CA ALA A 45 3.29 16.78 6.09
C ALA A 45 2.77 17.18 7.48
N ASP A 46 3.66 17.44 8.44
CA ASP A 46 3.31 17.80 9.82
C ASP A 46 2.30 16.80 10.44
N VAL A 47 2.59 15.51 10.26
CA VAL A 47 1.88 14.42 10.93
C VAL A 47 2.77 13.87 12.04
N PRO A 48 2.39 14.03 13.31
CA PRO A 48 3.16 13.51 14.43
C PRO A 48 3.07 11.98 14.47
N GLY A 49 4.08 11.35 15.06
CA GLY A 49 4.12 9.91 15.27
C GLY A 49 5.55 9.43 15.52
N ILE A 50 5.78 8.14 15.33
CA ILE A 50 7.09 7.54 15.55
C ILE A 50 8.09 8.03 14.52
N SER A 51 9.27 8.45 15.00
CA SER A 51 10.41 8.75 14.14
C SER A 51 10.95 7.48 13.50
N VAL A 52 11.26 7.57 12.20
CA VAL A 52 11.79 6.46 11.38
C VAL A 52 13.31 6.40 11.37
N SER A 53 14.00 7.37 12.01
CA SER A 53 15.46 7.43 12.03
C SER A 53 16.05 6.16 12.66
N GLY A 54 16.99 5.52 11.94
CA GLY A 54 17.62 4.27 12.36
C GLY A 54 16.70 3.04 12.39
N LYS A 55 15.45 3.15 11.89
CA LYS A 55 14.51 2.03 11.83
C LYS A 55 14.44 1.44 10.42
N GLY A 56 14.17 0.14 10.34
CA GLY A 56 13.83 -0.55 9.09
C GLY A 56 12.35 -0.86 8.99
N ILE A 57 11.88 -1.04 7.75
CA ILE A 57 10.52 -1.50 7.46
C ILE A 57 10.55 -2.66 6.45
N LEU A 58 9.77 -3.70 6.74
CA LEU A 58 9.50 -4.80 5.81
C LEU A 58 8.10 -4.62 5.21
N ILE A 59 8.03 -4.60 3.88
CA ILE A 59 6.78 -4.52 3.13
C ILE A 59 6.55 -5.88 2.46
N TRP A 60 5.67 -6.67 3.06
CA TRP A 60 5.28 -7.97 2.51
C TRP A 60 4.33 -7.78 1.32
N GLY A 61 4.70 -8.32 0.15
CA GLY A 61 3.94 -8.12 -1.10
C GLY A 61 4.22 -6.78 -1.77
N GLY A 62 5.48 -6.36 -1.82
CA GLY A 62 5.97 -5.12 -2.41
C GLY A 62 5.58 -4.91 -3.88
N ALA A 63 5.38 -5.98 -4.66
CA ALA A 63 4.93 -5.91 -6.05
C ALA A 63 3.42 -5.63 -6.24
N SER A 64 2.63 -5.62 -5.15
CA SER A 64 1.22 -5.24 -5.20
C SER A 64 1.06 -3.72 -5.34
N SER A 65 -0.10 -3.24 -5.79
CA SER A 65 -0.35 -1.79 -5.84
C SER A 65 -0.20 -1.14 -4.45
N VAL A 66 -0.63 -1.81 -3.38
CA VAL A 66 -0.48 -1.32 -2.00
C VAL A 66 0.98 -1.31 -1.57
N GLY A 67 1.73 -2.38 -1.83
CA GLY A 67 3.16 -2.47 -1.50
C GLY A 67 4.02 -1.43 -2.21
N ILE A 68 3.73 -1.16 -3.49
CA ILE A 68 4.37 -0.10 -4.28
C ILE A 68 4.11 1.28 -3.67
N MET A 69 2.88 1.55 -3.24
CA MET A 69 2.52 2.81 -2.58
C MET A 69 3.18 2.92 -1.20
N ALA A 70 3.12 1.85 -0.40
CA ALA A 70 3.76 1.80 0.91
C ALA A 70 5.27 2.05 0.83
N THR A 71 5.93 1.53 -0.20
CA THR A 71 7.37 1.75 -0.43
C THR A 71 7.67 3.22 -0.71
N GLN A 72 6.89 3.85 -1.60
CA GLN A 72 7.03 5.27 -1.90
C GLN A 72 6.76 6.16 -0.68
N ILE A 73 5.68 5.88 0.06
CA ILE A 73 5.33 6.64 1.26
C ILE A 73 6.38 6.45 2.37
N ALA A 74 6.89 5.23 2.57
CA ALA A 74 7.94 4.97 3.56
C ALA A 74 9.24 5.74 3.21
N ARG A 75 9.60 5.82 1.92
CA ARG A 75 10.74 6.64 1.51
C ARG A 75 10.52 8.11 1.82
N ALA A 76 9.36 8.66 1.44
CA ALA A 76 9.02 10.06 1.71
C ALA A 76 8.94 10.36 3.21
N ALA A 77 8.57 9.37 4.04
CA ALA A 77 8.61 9.49 5.50
C ALA A 77 10.04 9.52 6.08
N GLY A 78 11.05 9.16 5.28
CA GLY A 78 12.47 9.21 5.67
C GLY A 78 13.10 7.87 6.06
N PHE A 79 12.48 6.73 5.74
CA PHE A 79 13.11 5.42 6.01
C PHE A 79 14.42 5.29 5.23
N GLN A 80 15.48 4.89 5.95
CA GLN A 80 16.79 4.55 5.37
C GLN A 80 16.83 3.08 4.91
N TYR A 81 16.14 2.20 5.63
CA TYR A 81 16.15 0.76 5.37
C TYR A 81 14.75 0.26 5.01
N ILE A 82 14.51 0.01 3.71
CA ILE A 82 13.23 -0.52 3.20
C ILE A 82 13.48 -1.88 2.57
N PHE A 83 12.82 -2.90 3.12
CA PHE A 83 12.85 -4.28 2.66
C PHE A 83 11.50 -4.64 2.05
N VAL A 84 11.49 -5.42 0.97
CA VAL A 84 10.26 -5.81 0.30
C VAL A 84 10.26 -7.32 0.02
N THR A 85 9.07 -7.93 -0.03
CA THR A 85 8.93 -9.28 -0.58
C THR A 85 8.17 -9.23 -1.92
N ALA A 86 8.61 -10.02 -2.88
CA ALA A 86 7.98 -10.13 -4.20
C ALA A 86 8.41 -11.43 -4.87
N SER A 87 7.64 -11.95 -5.82
CA SER A 87 8.07 -13.11 -6.60
C SER A 87 9.36 -12.81 -7.37
N THR A 88 10.26 -13.80 -7.48
CA THR A 88 11.58 -13.67 -8.13
C THR A 88 11.54 -12.98 -9.49
N LYS A 89 10.54 -13.29 -10.33
CA LYS A 89 10.34 -12.64 -11.65
C LYS A 89 10.20 -11.11 -11.60
N ASN A 90 9.77 -10.55 -10.46
CA ASN A 90 9.54 -9.11 -10.27
C ASN A 90 10.70 -8.40 -9.58
N HIS A 91 11.76 -9.11 -9.14
CA HIS A 91 12.84 -8.48 -8.36
C HIS A 91 13.58 -7.41 -9.16
N ASN A 92 13.92 -7.71 -10.42
CA ASN A 92 14.62 -6.76 -11.29
C ASN A 92 13.75 -5.54 -11.59
N ASP A 93 12.49 -5.74 -11.94
CA ASP A 93 11.56 -4.66 -12.27
C ASP A 93 11.23 -3.80 -11.04
N MET A 94 11.15 -4.40 -9.85
CA MET A 94 10.99 -3.66 -8.59
C MET A 94 12.19 -2.77 -8.30
N LYS A 95 13.42 -3.29 -8.43
CA LYS A 95 14.64 -2.49 -8.30
C LYS A 95 14.68 -1.38 -9.36
N ALA A 96 14.37 -1.70 -10.61
CA ALA A 96 14.39 -0.75 -11.71
C ALA A 96 13.32 0.33 -11.59
N GLY A 97 12.08 0.00 -11.22
CA GLY A 97 10.98 0.96 -11.04
C GLY A 97 11.17 1.90 -9.85
N GLN A 98 11.93 1.47 -8.84
CA GLN A 98 12.23 2.24 -7.65
C GLN A 98 13.51 3.10 -7.77
N LYS A 99 14.43 2.75 -8.68
CA LYS A 99 15.66 3.51 -8.91
C LYS A 99 15.40 4.98 -9.35
N PRO A 100 14.47 5.29 -10.28
CA PRO A 100 14.09 6.68 -10.61
C PRO A 100 13.42 7.44 -9.46
N LEU A 101 13.00 6.74 -8.40
CA LEU A 101 12.44 7.33 -7.18
C LEU A 101 13.52 7.59 -6.11
N GLY A 102 14.80 7.32 -6.42
CA GLY A 102 15.90 7.46 -5.45
C GLY A 102 15.80 6.46 -4.28
N ILE A 103 15.10 5.34 -4.48
CA ILE A 103 14.94 4.27 -3.50
C ILE A 103 15.93 3.15 -3.86
N GLU A 104 16.84 2.86 -2.94
CA GLU A 104 17.68 1.67 -2.99
C GLU A 104 17.01 0.57 -2.16
N LEU A 105 16.44 -0.43 -2.84
CA LEU A 105 15.87 -1.59 -2.16
C LEU A 105 17.00 -2.43 -1.56
N ALA A 106 17.05 -2.53 -0.24
CA ALA A 106 18.10 -3.27 0.45
C ALA A 106 18.09 -4.76 0.09
N ILE A 107 16.93 -5.43 0.17
CA ILE A 107 16.75 -6.85 -0.20
C ILE A 107 15.31 -7.08 -0.68
N ALA A 108 15.15 -7.90 -1.73
CA ALA A 108 13.86 -8.47 -2.15
C ALA A 108 13.85 -9.98 -1.85
N PHE A 109 12.97 -10.43 -0.96
CA PHE A 109 12.80 -11.86 -0.65
C PHE A 109 11.74 -12.49 -1.56
N ASP A 110 11.95 -13.74 -1.97
CA ASP A 110 10.91 -14.51 -2.66
C ASP A 110 9.84 -14.94 -1.68
N THR A 111 8.59 -14.59 -1.98
CA THR A 111 7.42 -15.05 -1.24
C THR A 111 6.30 -15.27 -2.24
N VAL A 112 5.74 -16.48 -2.26
CA VAL A 112 4.61 -16.81 -3.14
C VAL A 112 3.32 -16.40 -2.43
N GLY A 113 3.13 -15.11 -2.25
CA GLY A 113 1.81 -14.56 -1.92
C GLY A 113 0.95 -14.62 -3.19
N LYS A 114 0.20 -15.72 -3.39
CA LYS A 114 -0.97 -15.63 -4.28
C LYS A 114 -1.93 -14.66 -3.60
N GLY A 115 -2.50 -13.71 -4.34
CA GLY A 115 -3.55 -12.83 -3.80
C GLY A 115 -4.72 -13.70 -3.33
N THR A 116 -4.68 -14.14 -2.09
CA THR A 116 -5.65 -15.05 -1.52
C THR A 116 -6.64 -14.24 -0.70
N THR A 117 -7.89 -14.65 -0.74
CA THR A 117 -8.94 -14.11 0.13
C THR A 117 -8.70 -14.44 1.61
N ASN A 118 -7.71 -15.30 1.92
CA ASN A 118 -7.34 -15.80 3.24
C ASN A 118 -5.81 -15.76 3.43
N HIS A 119 -5.32 -15.88 4.66
CA HIS A 119 -3.88 -15.78 5.03
C HIS A 119 -2.96 -16.91 4.55
N GLY A 120 -3.48 -17.88 3.79
CA GLY A 120 -2.76 -19.12 3.49
C GLY A 120 -2.61 -20.02 4.73
N PRO A 121 -2.01 -21.21 4.59
CA PRO A 121 -1.68 -22.06 5.74
C PRO A 121 -0.53 -21.44 6.56
N PRO A 122 -0.46 -21.68 7.88
CA PRO A 122 0.58 -21.12 8.76
C PRO A 122 2.02 -21.43 8.29
N THR A 123 2.23 -22.66 7.81
CA THR A 123 3.53 -23.17 7.29
C THR A 123 3.73 -22.93 5.79
N GLY A 124 2.92 -22.06 5.18
CA GLY A 124 2.99 -21.74 3.75
C GLY A 124 4.16 -20.84 3.37
N PRO A 125 4.46 -20.69 2.05
CA PRO A 125 5.53 -19.82 1.56
C PRO A 125 5.23 -18.31 1.69
N SER A 126 4.10 -17.96 2.29
CA SER A 126 3.66 -16.59 2.56
C SER A 126 2.59 -16.60 3.65
N GLY A 127 2.72 -15.72 4.63
CA GLY A 127 1.72 -15.55 5.68
C GLY A 127 2.17 -14.63 6.83
N PRO A 128 1.26 -14.26 7.73
CA PRO A 128 1.57 -13.43 8.90
C PRO A 128 2.66 -14.04 9.80
N GLU A 129 2.64 -15.35 10.01
CA GLU A 129 3.65 -16.07 10.82
C GLU A 129 5.05 -15.93 10.21
N LEU A 130 5.19 -16.20 8.91
CA LEU A 130 6.46 -16.05 8.21
C LEU A 130 6.95 -14.58 8.20
N THR A 131 6.02 -13.62 8.11
CA THR A 131 6.34 -12.19 8.23
C THR A 131 6.95 -11.89 9.59
N ARG A 132 6.38 -12.43 10.66
CA ARG A 132 6.91 -12.29 12.02
C ARG A 132 8.27 -12.98 12.17
N LEU A 133 8.44 -14.20 11.65
CA LEU A 133 9.73 -14.91 11.71
C LEU A 133 10.85 -14.19 10.95
N ALA A 134 10.52 -13.56 9.81
CA ALA A 134 11.46 -12.75 9.03
C ALA A 134 11.90 -11.49 9.78
N LEU A 135 11.09 -11.01 10.71
CA LEU A 135 11.39 -9.89 11.60
C LEU A 135 11.99 -10.46 12.88
N SER A 136 13.32 -10.55 12.94
CA SER A 136 14.05 -10.98 14.15
C SER A 136 13.80 -9.99 15.29
N ALA A 137 12.72 -10.16 16.04
CA ALA A 137 12.45 -9.36 17.21
C ALA A 137 13.32 -9.87 18.35
N SER A 138 14.37 -9.13 18.68
CA SER A 138 15.16 -9.42 19.88
C SER A 138 14.32 -9.30 21.17
N ASN A 139 13.19 -8.57 21.15
CA ASN A 139 12.23 -8.50 22.25
C ASN A 139 10.76 -8.48 21.76
N PRO A 140 9.83 -9.16 22.44
CA PRO A 140 8.39 -8.97 22.26
C PRO A 140 8.00 -7.49 22.51
N GLY A 141 7.34 -6.84 21.55
CA GLY A 141 6.84 -5.46 21.66
C GLY A 141 7.55 -4.41 20.80
N ASP A 142 8.71 -4.73 20.22
CA ASP A 142 9.44 -3.80 19.33
C ASP A 142 8.88 -3.76 17.90
N LEU A 143 8.06 -4.76 17.53
CA LEU A 143 7.43 -4.85 16.22
C LEU A 143 6.06 -4.18 16.19
N ARG A 144 5.78 -3.52 15.07
CA ARG A 144 4.45 -3.00 14.74
C ARG A 144 4.02 -3.61 13.43
N LEU A 145 2.90 -4.33 13.47
CA LEU A 145 2.45 -5.16 12.36
C LEU A 145 1.11 -4.66 11.84
N ALA A 146 0.98 -4.61 10.51
CA ALA A 146 -0.25 -4.21 9.84
C ALA A 146 -0.54 -5.18 8.69
N CYS A 147 -1.81 -5.50 8.49
CA CYS A 147 -2.26 -6.34 7.38
C CYS A 147 -3.60 -5.86 6.81
N THR A 148 -3.79 -6.06 5.51
CA THR A 148 -5.03 -5.72 4.81
C THR A 148 -6.15 -6.74 5.02
N LEU A 149 -5.86 -7.82 5.76
CA LEU A 149 -6.83 -8.81 6.20
C LEU A 149 -6.68 -8.99 7.72
N PRO A 150 -7.78 -9.06 8.50
CA PRO A 150 -7.69 -9.30 9.95
C PRO A 150 -7.01 -10.64 10.21
N VAL A 151 -6.07 -10.72 11.18
CA VAL A 151 -5.37 -11.96 11.56
C VAL A 151 -5.86 -12.39 12.94
N PRO A 152 -6.94 -13.20 13.07
CA PRO A 152 -7.56 -13.46 14.38
C PRO A 152 -6.64 -14.22 15.34
N ALA A 153 -5.70 -14.99 14.81
CA ALA A 153 -4.74 -15.76 15.58
C ALA A 153 -3.59 -14.91 16.17
N ASP A 154 -3.44 -13.65 15.75
CA ASP A 154 -2.34 -12.79 16.15
C ASP A 154 -2.79 -11.33 16.27
N SER A 155 -3.06 -10.90 17.51
CA SER A 155 -3.59 -9.56 17.82
C SER A 155 -2.61 -8.42 17.57
N ASP A 156 -1.32 -8.69 17.35
CA ASP A 156 -0.35 -7.63 17.06
C ASP A 156 -0.53 -7.08 15.63
N PHE A 157 -1.16 -7.85 14.73
CA PHE A 157 -1.50 -7.39 13.39
C PHE A 157 -2.73 -6.49 13.43
N GLY A 158 -2.50 -5.18 13.31
CA GLY A 158 -3.59 -4.25 13.11
C GLY A 158 -4.16 -4.32 11.68
N PHE A 159 -5.48 -4.21 11.57
CA PHE A 159 -6.18 -4.22 10.29
C PHE A 159 -6.15 -2.84 9.61
N CYS A 160 -5.68 -2.78 8.36
CA CYS A 160 -5.67 -1.57 7.56
C CYS A 160 -6.55 -1.67 6.30
N ALA A 161 -7.18 -0.56 5.91
CA ALA A 161 -8.03 -0.46 4.71
C ALA A 161 -8.24 1.00 4.28
N SER A 162 -8.56 1.22 3.00
CA SER A 162 -8.59 2.55 2.37
C SER A 162 -9.70 3.49 2.84
N PHE A 163 -10.84 2.95 3.31
CA PHE A 163 -11.99 3.75 3.71
C PHE A 163 -12.00 3.98 5.22
N ARG A 164 -11.93 5.24 5.65
CA ARG A 164 -12.04 5.65 7.05
C ARG A 164 -12.95 6.88 7.12
N PRO A 165 -14.19 6.75 7.61
CA PRO A 165 -15.03 7.94 7.79
C PRO A 165 -14.40 8.84 8.86
N LYS A 166 -14.73 10.13 8.87
CA LYS A 166 -14.40 11.01 10.01
C LYS A 166 -15.09 10.49 11.27
N GLY A 167 -14.45 10.66 12.43
CA GLY A 167 -14.99 10.22 13.72
C GLY A 167 -14.39 8.90 14.21
N SER A 168 -14.99 8.31 15.24
CA SER A 168 -14.39 7.25 16.04
C SER A 168 -14.69 5.82 15.59
N LEU A 169 -15.27 5.61 14.40
CA LEU A 169 -15.55 4.27 13.86
C LEU A 169 -14.89 4.05 12.50
N ASN A 170 -14.29 2.88 12.28
CA ASN A 170 -13.72 2.50 10.99
C ASN A 170 -14.78 1.96 10.01
N ALA A 171 -14.35 1.59 8.80
CA ALA A 171 -15.22 1.02 7.75
C ALA A 171 -16.02 -0.22 8.19
N MET A 172 -15.55 -0.94 9.20
CA MET A 172 -16.16 -2.17 9.72
C MET A 172 -16.98 -1.91 11.00
N GLY A 173 -17.15 -0.65 11.40
CA GLY A 173 -17.88 -0.27 12.61
C GLY A 173 -17.13 -0.48 13.93
N ALA A 174 -15.84 -0.84 13.89
CA ALA A 174 -15.01 -0.95 15.09
C ALA A 174 -14.39 0.41 15.46
N PRO A 175 -13.97 0.61 16.71
CA PRO A 175 -13.32 1.86 17.14
C PRO A 175 -12.10 2.21 16.27
N GLN A 176 -11.93 3.51 16.00
CA GLN A 176 -10.73 4.08 15.40
C GLN A 176 -10.40 5.42 16.05
N ASP A 177 -9.17 5.89 15.85
CA ASP A 177 -8.79 7.26 16.15
C ASP A 177 -9.60 8.26 15.28
N PRO A 178 -10.29 9.24 15.89
CA PRO A 178 -11.01 10.29 15.17
C PRO A 178 -10.20 11.05 14.11
N ASN A 179 -8.88 11.12 14.28
CA ASN A 179 -7.96 11.84 13.40
C ASN A 179 -7.36 10.95 12.29
N SER A 180 -7.73 9.68 12.23
CA SER A 180 -7.22 8.70 11.26
C SER A 180 -7.32 9.19 9.81
N SER A 181 -8.50 9.65 9.41
CA SER A 181 -8.74 10.20 8.06
C SER A 181 -7.97 11.50 7.81
N GLY A 182 -7.78 12.32 8.84
CA GLY A 182 -7.03 13.58 8.77
C GLY A 182 -5.54 13.37 8.49
N ARG A 183 -4.91 12.38 9.13
CA ARG A 183 -3.51 12.03 8.88
C ARG A 183 -3.29 11.53 7.45
N VAL A 184 -4.16 10.62 6.99
CA VAL A 184 -4.11 10.11 5.62
C VAL A 184 -4.27 11.26 4.62
N ARG A 185 -5.25 12.15 4.83
CA ARG A 185 -5.50 13.32 3.98
C ARG A 185 -4.25 14.22 3.88
N LYS A 186 -3.65 14.60 5.01
CA LYS A 186 -2.45 15.45 5.05
C LYS A 186 -1.29 14.87 4.22
N VAL A 187 -1.00 13.59 4.42
CA VAL A 187 0.09 12.91 3.69
C VAL A 187 -0.23 12.80 2.20
N MET A 188 -1.47 12.45 1.84
CA MET A 188 -1.89 12.39 0.44
C MET A 188 -1.79 13.76 -0.25
N GLU A 189 -2.24 14.83 0.40
CA GLU A 189 -2.14 16.19 -0.15
C GLU A 189 -0.68 16.63 -0.33
N HIS A 190 0.19 16.32 0.64
CA HIS A 190 1.62 16.57 0.52
C HIS A 190 2.23 15.85 -0.70
N LEU A 191 2.00 14.54 -0.81
CA LEU A 191 2.56 13.71 -1.89
C LEU A 191 2.02 14.09 -3.26
N LEU A 192 0.76 14.52 -3.35
CA LEU A 192 0.15 14.97 -4.61
C LEU A 192 0.68 16.35 -5.05
N ALA A 193 1.04 17.22 -4.09
CA ALA A 193 1.60 18.53 -4.35
C ALA A 193 3.10 18.49 -4.70
N ASN A 194 3.83 17.45 -4.27
CA ASN A 194 5.26 17.31 -4.53
C ASN A 194 5.52 16.48 -5.80
N ASP A 195 5.86 17.16 -6.90
CA ASP A 195 6.11 16.52 -8.20
C ASP A 195 7.20 15.44 -8.17
N LYS A 196 8.19 15.57 -7.28
CA LYS A 196 9.30 14.61 -7.15
C LYS A 196 8.89 13.35 -6.37
N GLU A 197 7.93 13.46 -5.46
CA GLU A 197 7.47 12.38 -4.58
C GLU A 197 6.07 11.88 -4.98
N ARG A 198 5.59 12.32 -6.14
CA ARG A 198 4.26 11.97 -6.62
C ARG A 198 4.13 10.47 -6.79
N LEU A 199 3.13 9.91 -6.11
CA LEU A 199 2.82 8.49 -6.12
C LEU A 199 2.52 8.00 -7.54
N LYS A 200 3.16 6.91 -7.94
CA LYS A 200 2.97 6.29 -9.26
C LYS A 200 2.95 4.77 -9.18
N LEU A 201 2.19 4.16 -10.08
CA LEU A 201 2.25 2.74 -10.38
C LEU A 201 3.12 2.53 -11.63
N PRO A 202 3.98 1.49 -11.68
CA PRO A 202 4.85 1.23 -12.82
C PRO A 202 4.08 0.98 -14.12
N VAL A 203 3.01 0.18 -14.05
CA VAL A 203 2.19 -0.17 -15.20
C VAL A 203 0.71 0.01 -14.89
N VAL A 204 0.04 0.85 -15.68
CA VAL A 204 -1.41 1.06 -15.63
C VAL A 204 -2.02 0.76 -16.99
N THR A 205 -2.85 -0.28 -17.04
CA THR A 205 -3.54 -0.71 -18.25
C THR A 205 -5.02 -0.35 -18.14
N THR A 206 -5.53 0.39 -19.11
CA THR A 206 -6.97 0.64 -19.19
C THR A 206 -7.59 -0.38 -20.12
N ILE A 207 -8.71 -0.93 -19.69
CA ILE A 207 -9.48 -1.88 -20.48
C ILE A 207 -10.86 -1.29 -20.72
N THR A 208 -11.25 -1.27 -22.00
CA THR A 208 -12.54 -0.78 -22.46
C THR A 208 -13.40 -1.95 -22.93
N GLY A 209 -14.67 -1.94 -22.54
CA GLY A 209 -15.67 -2.92 -22.97
C GLY A 209 -15.71 -4.21 -22.14
N THR A 210 -16.92 -4.76 -22.01
CA THR A 210 -17.25 -5.86 -21.09
C THR A 210 -16.41 -7.12 -21.31
N LYS A 211 -16.24 -7.57 -22.56
CA LYS A 211 -15.49 -8.80 -22.87
C LYS A 211 -14.03 -8.69 -22.45
N ALA A 212 -13.38 -7.57 -22.78
CA ALA A 212 -12.01 -7.31 -22.40
C ALA A 212 -11.89 -7.15 -20.87
N GLY A 213 -12.86 -6.48 -20.23
CA GLY A 213 -12.93 -6.34 -18.77
C GLY A 213 -12.97 -7.69 -18.06
N ILE A 214 -13.84 -8.61 -18.49
CA ILE A 214 -13.92 -9.98 -17.95
C ILE A 214 -12.59 -10.72 -18.15
N SER A 215 -11.97 -10.62 -19.32
CA SER A 215 -10.67 -11.23 -19.60
C SER A 215 -9.57 -10.67 -18.67
N GLY A 216 -9.55 -9.35 -18.46
CA GLY A 216 -8.63 -8.68 -17.55
C GLY A 216 -8.80 -9.15 -16.10
N ILE A 217 -10.04 -9.23 -15.61
CA ILE A 217 -10.34 -9.74 -14.26
C ILE A 217 -9.84 -11.18 -14.09
N ARG A 218 -10.05 -12.05 -15.09
CA ARG A 218 -9.54 -13.44 -15.05
C ARG A 218 -8.01 -13.49 -15.03
N ARG A 219 -7.32 -12.70 -15.87
CA ARG A 219 -5.86 -12.58 -15.85
C ARG A 219 -5.33 -12.14 -14.48
N ALA A 220 -6.00 -11.19 -13.84
CA ALA A 220 -5.66 -10.73 -12.50
C ALA A 220 -5.82 -11.86 -11.47
N ALA A 221 -6.97 -12.54 -11.48
CA ALA A 221 -7.27 -13.66 -10.58
C ALA A 221 -6.30 -14.85 -10.75
N GLU A 222 -5.85 -15.11 -11.98
CA GLU A 222 -4.88 -16.15 -12.30
C GLU A 222 -3.43 -15.77 -11.96
N GLY A 223 -3.18 -14.56 -11.45
CA GLY A 223 -1.82 -14.09 -11.11
C GLY A 223 -0.92 -13.85 -12.33
N LYS A 224 -1.51 -13.69 -13.52
CA LYS A 224 -0.80 -13.41 -14.78
C LYS A 224 -0.41 -11.95 -14.94
N MET A 225 -0.84 -11.10 -14.01
CA MET A 225 -0.50 -9.68 -13.95
C MET A 225 0.71 -9.45 -13.06
N SER A 226 1.68 -8.67 -13.53
CA SER A 226 2.93 -8.39 -12.82
C SER A 226 3.18 -6.89 -12.79
N LEU A 227 3.20 -6.30 -11.59
CA LEU A 227 3.37 -4.85 -11.39
C LEU A 227 2.37 -3.96 -12.14
N GLU A 228 1.25 -4.56 -12.55
CA GLU A 228 0.26 -3.98 -13.43
C GLU A 228 -1.07 -3.78 -12.70
N LYS A 229 -1.64 -2.59 -12.83
CA LYS A 229 -2.97 -2.24 -12.33
C LYS A 229 -3.93 -2.05 -13.49
N LEU A 230 -5.04 -2.78 -13.47
CA LEU A 230 -6.13 -2.58 -14.42
C LEU A 230 -7.04 -1.43 -13.95
N GLY A 231 -7.25 -0.47 -14.83
CA GLY A 231 -8.39 0.45 -14.79
C GLY A 231 -9.44 -0.05 -15.77
N LEU A 232 -10.67 -0.29 -15.30
CA LEU A 232 -11.79 -0.56 -16.19
C LEU A 232 -12.42 0.79 -16.54
N GLU A 233 -12.48 1.09 -17.83
CA GLU A 233 -13.14 2.29 -18.30
C GLU A 233 -14.65 2.18 -18.05
N HIS A 234 -15.21 3.23 -17.45
CA HIS A 234 -16.64 3.26 -17.18
C HIS A 234 -17.38 3.42 -18.52
N PRO A 235 -18.49 2.71 -18.77
CA PRO A 235 -19.24 2.83 -20.03
C PRO A 235 -20.01 4.15 -20.21
N LEU A 236 -19.78 5.12 -19.33
CA LEU A 236 -20.36 6.46 -19.42
C LEU A 236 -19.18 7.41 -19.61
N ASP A 237 -19.01 7.89 -20.83
CA ASP A 237 -18.15 9.02 -21.15
C ASP A 237 -18.84 10.33 -20.77
#